data_AF-A0A847CGW0-F1
#
_entry.id   AF-A0A847CGW0-F1
#
_cell.length_a   1.000
_cell.length_b   1.000
_cell.length_c   1.000
_cell.angle_alpha   90.00
_cell.angle_beta   90.00
_cell.angle_gamma   90.00
#
_symmetry.space_group_name_H-M   'P 1'
#
loop_
_entity.id
_entity.type
_entity.pdbx_description
1 polymer ?
#
loop_
_entity_poly.entity_id
_entity_poly.type
_entity_poly.pdbx_seq_one_letter_code
_entity_poly.pdbx_strand_id
1 'polypeptide(L)' 'MNTVLEDTTNGINIAKAIKNARKIVIKIGSNTLSKPDGTANLVFMQNFARQCENLMNQGKQIVLVS' A
#
# COMPACT_ATOMS: atom_id res chain seq x y z
N MET A 1 -26.52 -24.83 5.21
CA MET A 1 -26.47 -23.74 4.21
C MET A 1 -25.05 -23.68 3.70
N ASN A 2 -24.88 -23.74 2.38
CA ASN A 2 -23.73 -24.34 1.71
C ASN A 2 -22.45 -23.49 1.76
N THR A 3 -21.35 -24.22 2.00
CA THR A 3 -19.97 -24.07 1.53
C THR A 3 -19.31 -22.69 1.54
N VAL A 4 -18.41 -22.55 2.50
CA VAL A 4 -17.20 -21.73 2.42
C VAL A 4 -16.55 -21.99 1.07
N LEU A 5 -16.49 -20.96 0.22
CA LEU A 5 -15.61 -20.97 -0.94
C LEU A 5 -14.20 -20.86 -0.39
N GLU A 6 -13.56 -22.01 -0.14
CA GLU A 6 -12.11 -22.06 -0.01
C GLU A 6 -11.54 -21.53 -1.32
N ASP A 7 -10.89 -20.38 -1.24
CA ASP A 7 -10.17 -19.75 -2.34
C ASP A 7 -8.99 -20.68 -2.69
N THR A 8 -9.23 -21.59 -3.63
CA THR A 8 -8.31 -22.63 -4.11
C THR A 8 -7.22 -22.10 -5.03
N THR A 9 -7.01 -20.78 -5.07
CA THR A 9 -5.80 -20.23 -5.65
C THR A 9 -4.67 -20.31 -4.63
N ASN A 10 -3.65 -21.14 -4.92
CA ASN A 10 -2.38 -21.20 -4.18
C ASN A 10 -1.58 -19.86 -4.20
N GLY A 11 -2.22 -18.75 -4.58
CA GLY A 11 -1.66 -17.40 -4.61
C GLY A 11 -2.27 -16.54 -3.52
N ILE A 12 -1.48 -15.62 -2.98
CA ILE A 12 -1.97 -14.66 -1.99
C ILE A 12 -2.99 -13.73 -2.67
N ASN A 13 -4.25 -13.76 -2.20
CA ASN A 13 -5.21 -12.71 -2.51
C ASN A 13 -4.72 -11.39 -1.89
N ILE A 14 -4.12 -10.52 -2.72
CA ILE A 14 -3.44 -9.29 -2.27
C ILE A 14 -4.39 -8.37 -1.51
N ALA A 15 -5.65 -8.24 -1.96
CA ALA A 15 -6.64 -7.41 -1.28
C ALA A 15 -6.92 -7.95 0.14
N LYS A 16 -7.05 -9.26 0.30
CA LYS A 16 -7.21 -9.91 1.61
C LYS A 16 -5.97 -9.73 2.49
N ALA A 17 -4.77 -9.85 1.92
CA ALA A 17 -3.52 -9.64 2.64
C ALA A 17 -3.41 -8.20 3.18
N ILE A 18 -3.67 -7.20 2.34
CA ILE A 18 -3.68 -5.78 2.74
C ILE A 18 -4.77 -5.53 3.79
N LYS A 19 -5.98 -6.07 3.59
CA LYS A 19 -7.10 -5.91 4.54
C LYS A 19 -6.74 -6.45 5.93
N ASN A 20 -6.13 -7.62 6.00
CA ASN A 20 -5.78 -8.28 7.26
C ASN A 20 -4.46 -7.80 7.87
N ALA A 21 -3.62 -7.09 7.12
CA ALA A 21 -2.36 -6.57 7.64
C ALA A 21 -2.58 -5.49 8.70
N ARG A 22 -1.95 -5.67 9.86
CA ARG A 22 -1.83 -4.66 10.93
C ARG A 22 -0.74 -3.64 10.62
N LYS A 23 0.38 -4.08 10.05
CA LYS A 23 1.52 -3.24 9.66
C LYS A 23 1.82 -3.46 8.18
N ILE A 24 2.04 -2.38 7.44
CA ILE A 24 2.40 -2.40 6.03
C ILE A 24 3.70 -1.62 5.88
N VAL A 25 4.71 -2.27 5.29
CA VAL A 25 5.95 -1.61 4.88
C VAL A 25 5.84 -1.32 3.39
N ILE A 26 5.96 -0.04 3.03
CA ILE A 26 5.91 0.39 1.63
C ILE A 26 7.32 0.78 1.21
N LYS A 27 7.86 0.04 0.24
CA LYS A 27 9.08 0.45 -0.47
C LYS A 27 8.70 1.36 -1.61
N ILE A 28 9.32 2.53 -1.67
CA ILE A 28 9.24 3.42 -2.82
C ILE A 28 10.63 3.75 -3.34
N GLY A 29 10.79 3.89 -4.65
CA GLY A 29 12.06 4.28 -5.26
C GLY A 29 12.17 5.79 -5.43
N SER A 30 13.39 6.32 -5.41
CA SER A 30 13.67 7.74 -5.69
C SER A 30 13.13 8.17 -7.06
N ASN A 31 13.21 7.31 -8.08
CA ASN A 31 12.64 7.58 -9.40
C ASN A 31 11.12 7.84 -9.38
N THR A 32 10.40 7.30 -8.40
CA THR A 32 8.96 7.57 -8.22
C THR A 32 8.74 8.86 -7.44
N LEU A 33 9.63 9.18 -6.49
CA LEU A 33 9.59 10.40 -5.69
C LEU A 33 10.12 11.63 -6.43
N SER A 34 10.79 11.44 -7.57
CA SER A 34 11.39 12.48 -8.39
C SER A 34 10.69 12.65 -9.75
N LYS A 35 10.79 13.84 -10.32
CA LYS A 35 10.44 14.16 -11.70
C LYS A 35 11.59 13.79 -12.63
N PRO A 36 11.39 13.81 -13.97
CA PRO A 36 12.47 13.53 -14.92
C PRO A 36 13.69 14.46 -14.80
N ASP A 37 13.50 15.68 -14.29
CA ASP A 37 14.56 16.66 -14.03
C ASP A 37 15.30 16.43 -12.69
N GLY A 38 14.97 15.37 -11.96
CA GLY A 38 15.55 15.02 -10.67
C GLY A 38 14.95 15.77 -9.47
N THR A 39 14.08 16.76 -9.69
CA THR A 39 13.42 17.49 -8.61
C THR A 39 12.31 16.65 -7.96
N ALA A 40 11.91 17.00 -6.75
CA ALA A 40 10.87 16.29 -6.02
C ALA A 40 9.49 16.34 -6.73
N ASN A 41 8.85 15.17 -6.86
CA ASN A 41 7.48 15.05 -7.36
C ASN A 41 6.45 15.26 -6.24
N LEU A 42 6.25 16.51 -5.84
CA LEU A 42 5.36 16.88 -4.73
C LEU A 42 3.91 16.46 -4.96
N VAL A 43 3.41 16.49 -6.20
CA VAL A 43 2.05 16.08 -6.54
C VAL A 43 1.85 14.59 -6.24
N PHE A 44 2.80 13.76 -6.68
CA PHE A 44 2.79 12.32 -6.36
C PHE A 44 2.85 12.11 -4.84
N MET A 45 3.80 12.77 -4.15
CA MET A 45 3.99 12.59 -2.71
C MET A 45 2.76 13.00 -1.90
N GLN A 46 2.08 14.08 -2.26
CA GLN A 46 0.83 14.50 -1.60
C GLN A 46 -0.29 13.49 -1.81
N ASN A 47 -0.44 12.95 -3.02
CA ASN A 47 -1.44 11.92 -3.28
C ASN A 47 -1.12 10.60 -2.57
N PHE A 48 0.16 10.24 -2.50
CA PHE A 48 0.63 9.05 -1.79
C PHE A 48 0.44 9.19 -0.27
N ALA A 49 0.69 10.38 0.29
CA ALA A 49 0.45 10.67 1.70
C ALA A 49 -1.05 10.50 2.05
N ARG A 50 -1.97 11.00 1.23
CA ARG A 50 -3.43 10.79 1.42
C ARG A 50 -3.83 9.31 1.39
N GLN A 51 -3.22 8.52 0.51
CA GLN A 51 -3.47 7.07 0.48
C GLN A 51 -2.95 6.36 1.74
N CYS A 52 -1.76 6.74 2.22
CA CYS A 52 -1.23 6.23 3.48
C CYS A 52 -2.11 6.62 4.65
N GLU A 53 -2.59 7.88 4.70
CA GLU A 53 -3.53 8.37 5.70
C GLU A 53 -4.82 7.54 5.73
N ASN A 54 -5.41 7.26 4.56
CA ASN A 54 -6.60 6.40 4.48
C ASN A 54 -6.37 5.01 5.09
N LEU A 55 -5.18 4.43 4.91
CA LEU A 55 -4.82 3.15 5.53
C LEU A 55 -4.58 3.30 7.05
N MET A 56 -3.95 4.40 7.47
CA MET A 56 -3.73 4.70 8.90
C MET A 56 -5.05 4.92 9.64
N ASN A 57 -6.02 5.59 9.02
CA ASN A 57 -7.37 5.79 9.54
C ASN A 57 -8.13 4.47 9.69
N GLN A 58 -7.76 3.42 8.96
CA GLN A 58 -8.26 2.05 9.15
C GLN A 58 -7.53 1.28 10.26
N GLY A 59 -6.68 1.96 11.05
CA GLY A 59 -5.92 1.37 12.15
C GLY A 59 -4.63 0.65 11.72
N LYS A 60 -4.18 0.85 10.48
CA LYS A 60 -2.95 0.20 9.96
C LYS A 60 -1.72 1.03 10.29
N GLN A 61 -0.65 0.38 10.73
CA GLN A 61 0.63 1.03 10.90
C GLN A 61 1.39 1.04 9.56
N ILE A 62 1.70 2.22 9.04
CA ILE A 62 2.49 2.38 7.82
C ILE A 62 3.95 2.64 8.18
N VAL A 63 4.88 1.95 7.51
CA VAL A 63 6.31 2.24 7.53
C VAL A 63 6.74 2.50 6.09
N LEU A 64 7.30 3.68 5.85
CA LEU A 64 7.82 4.05 4.53
C LEU A 64 9.33 3.83 4.51
N VAL A 65 9.84 3.19 3.46
CA VAL A 65 11.26 3.06 3.19
C VAL A 65 11.55 3.50 1.76
N SER A 66 12.59 4.32 1.58
CA SER A 66 13.07 4.79 0.28
C SER A 66 14.37 4.12 -0.13
#